data_AF-A0A1L3JIC5-F1
#
_entry.id   AF-A0A1L3JIC5-F1
#
_cell.length_a   1.000
_cell.length_b   1.000
_cell.length_c   1.000
_cell.angle_alpha   90.00
_cell.angle_beta   90.00
_cell.angle_gamma   90.00
#
_symmetry.space_group_name_H-M   'P 1'
#
loop_
_entity.id
_entity.type
_entity.pdbx_description
1 polymer ?
#
loop_
_entity_poly.entity_id
_entity_poly.type
_entity_poly.pdbx_seq_one_letter_code
_entity_poly.pdbx_strand_id
1 'polypeptide(L)'
;MTLNWTKEEFTAYVLLYVAQSNYIETEEESKYILSKVDEKSFNAIHTEIVHDNDYQSMEKIKQYLLDNKYSEEGKTQLIKEIKEVCFADGSVDILEKNAFMFLKKILK
;
A
#
# COMPACT_ATOMS: atom_id res chain seq x y z
N MET A 1 11.17 11.10 -10.18
CA MET A 1 9.82 11.57 -10.57
C MET A 1 9.32 12.53 -9.50
N THR A 2 8.32 13.36 -9.73
CA THR A 2 7.66 14.11 -8.64
C THR A 2 6.28 13.49 -8.43
N LEU A 3 6.10 12.80 -7.31
CA LEU A 3 4.80 12.21 -6.96
C LEU A 3 3.93 13.28 -6.33
N ASN A 4 2.89 13.71 -7.04
CA ASN A 4 1.91 14.67 -6.54
C ASN A 4 0.76 13.94 -5.81
N TRP A 5 1.09 12.93 -5.01
CA TRP A 5 0.09 12.19 -4.24
C TRP A 5 -0.16 12.85 -2.89
N THR A 6 -1.41 12.84 -2.47
CA THR A 6 -1.81 13.10 -1.09
C THR A 6 -1.41 11.92 -0.20
N LYS A 7 -1.45 12.15 1.12
CA LYS A 7 -1.19 11.09 2.10
C LYS A 7 -2.17 9.92 1.94
N GLU A 8 -3.43 10.23 1.62
CA GLU A 8 -4.49 9.23 1.41
C GLU A 8 -4.21 8.39 0.16
N GLU A 9 -3.86 9.02 -0.96
CA GLU A 9 -3.46 8.33 -2.20
C GLU A 9 -2.24 7.44 -1.99
N PHE A 10 -1.23 7.93 -1.24
CA PHE A 10 -0.07 7.11 -0.88
C PHE A 10 -0.44 5.91 0.00
N THR A 11 -1.30 6.11 1.01
CA THR A 11 -1.79 5.00 1.84
C THR A 11 -2.54 3.99 0.98
N ALA A 12 -3.44 4.44 0.09
CA ALA A 12 -4.15 3.56 -0.85
C ALA A 12 -3.18 2.73 -1.68
N TYR A 13 -2.13 3.36 -2.21
CA TYR A 13 -1.12 2.73 -3.06
C TYR A 13 -0.38 1.61 -2.34
N VAL A 14 0.05 1.89 -1.11
CA VAL A 14 0.80 0.93 -0.31
C VAL A 14 -0.07 -0.25 0.12
N LEU A 15 -1.35 -0.02 0.45
CA LEU A 15 -2.27 -1.09 0.81
C LEU A 15 -2.62 -1.96 -0.40
N LEU A 16 -2.92 -1.33 -1.54
CA LEU A 16 -3.20 -2.04 -2.79
C LEU A 16 -2.00 -2.87 -3.28
N TYR A 17 -0.79 -2.35 -3.13
CA TYR A 17 0.43 -3.11 -3.48
C TYR A 17 0.51 -4.45 -2.75
N VAL A 18 0.11 -4.48 -1.47
CA VAL A 18 0.14 -5.71 -0.70
C VAL A 18 -1.04 -6.61 -1.01
N ALA A 19 -2.25 -6.05 -1.09
CA ALA A 19 -3.46 -6.81 -1.46
C ALA A 19 -3.38 -7.43 -2.86
N GLN A 20 -2.64 -6.82 -3.79
CA GLN A 20 -2.43 -7.36 -5.14
C GLN A 20 -1.14 -8.16 -5.30
N SER A 21 -0.32 -8.29 -4.24
CA SER A 21 1.00 -8.94 -4.33
C SER A 21 0.93 -10.44 -4.67
N ASN A 22 -0.19 -11.08 -4.34
CA ASN A 22 -0.51 -12.47 -4.65
C ASN A 22 -1.34 -12.62 -5.96
N TYR A 23 -1.62 -11.51 -6.68
CA TYR A 23 -2.55 -11.41 -7.83
C TYR A 23 -4.02 -11.74 -7.53
N ILE A 24 -4.40 -11.82 -6.25
CA ILE A 24 -5.73 -12.16 -5.77
C ILE A 24 -6.15 -11.08 -4.76
N GLU A 25 -6.79 -10.02 -5.25
CA GLU A 25 -7.43 -9.02 -4.41
C GLU A 25 -8.82 -9.54 -4.00
N THR A 26 -9.04 -9.69 -2.69
CA THR A 26 -10.34 -10.09 -2.15
C THR A 26 -11.24 -8.87 -1.91
N GLU A 27 -12.56 -9.08 -1.97
CA GLU A 27 -13.52 -8.01 -1.65
C GLU A 27 -13.35 -7.45 -0.23
N GLU A 28 -12.89 -8.25 0.73
CA GLU A 28 -12.68 -7.85 2.11
C GLU A 28 -11.48 -6.89 2.23
N GLU A 29 -10.41 -7.14 1.49
CA GLU A 29 -9.27 -6.23 1.37
C GLU A 29 -9.69 -4.92 0.71
N SER A 30 -10.37 -4.95 -0.45
CA SER A 30 -10.84 -3.73 -1.11
C SER A 30 -11.77 -2.92 -0.21
N LYS A 31 -12.68 -3.57 0.52
CA LYS A 31 -13.56 -2.93 1.51
C LYS A 31 -12.76 -2.33 2.67
N TYR A 32 -11.72 -3.01 3.14
CA TYR A 32 -10.84 -2.48 4.16
C TYR A 32 -10.13 -1.21 3.67
N ILE A 33 -9.58 -1.22 2.45
CA ILE A 33 -8.90 -0.06 1.88
C ILE A 33 -9.89 1.10 1.69
N LEU A 34 -11.08 0.86 1.14
CA LEU A 34 -12.16 1.83 1.00
C LEU A 34 -12.68 2.38 2.34
N SER A 35 -12.43 1.69 3.46
CA SER A 35 -12.72 2.23 4.81
C SER A 35 -11.67 3.23 5.30
N LYS A 36 -10.49 3.26 4.68
CA LYS A 36 -9.35 4.11 5.05
C LYS A 36 -9.16 5.29 4.13
N VAL A 37 -9.50 5.13 2.86
CA VAL A 37 -9.34 6.15 1.82
C VAL A 37 -10.64 6.36 1.09
N ASP A 38 -10.80 7.52 0.48
CA ASP A 38 -11.99 7.79 -0.32
C ASP A 38 -12.00 6.96 -1.63
N GLU A 39 -13.20 6.69 -2.15
CA GLU A 39 -13.40 5.89 -3.36
C GLU A 39 -12.67 6.48 -4.58
N LYS A 40 -12.56 7.81 -4.67
CA LYS A 40 -11.84 8.47 -5.76
C LYS A 40 -10.34 8.18 -5.70
N SER A 41 -9.73 8.32 -4.52
CA SER A 41 -8.31 7.99 -4.31
C SER A 41 -8.06 6.50 -4.55
N PHE A 42 -8.95 5.63 -4.08
CA PHE A 42 -8.89 4.19 -4.34
C PHE A 42 -8.87 3.90 -5.84
N ASN A 43 -9.87 4.39 -6.59
CA ASN A 43 -9.99 4.11 -8.03
C ASN A 43 -8.83 4.69 -8.85
N ALA A 44 -8.38 5.91 -8.52
CA ALA A 44 -7.25 6.54 -9.19
C ALA A 44 -5.98 5.71 -9.03
N ILE A 45 -5.71 5.27 -7.81
CA ILE A 45 -4.51 4.51 -7.46
C ILE A 45 -4.59 3.06 -7.94
N HIS A 46 -5.77 2.44 -7.90
CA HIS A 46 -6.02 1.11 -8.44
C HIS A 46 -5.67 1.04 -9.92
N THR A 47 -6.06 2.07 -10.68
CA THR A 47 -5.69 2.19 -12.10
C THR A 47 -4.19 2.32 -12.27
N GLU A 48 -3.52 3.12 -11.43
CA GLU A 48 -2.07 3.34 -11.52
C GLU A 48 -1.25 2.08 -11.19
N ILE A 49 -1.60 1.38 -10.11
CA ILE A 49 -0.82 0.24 -9.61
C ILE A 49 -0.92 -1.00 -10.52
N VAL A 50 -2.05 -1.19 -11.21
CA VAL A 50 -2.23 -2.26 -12.20
C VAL A 50 -1.26 -2.11 -13.38
N HIS A 51 -0.76 -0.90 -13.64
CA HIS A 51 0.24 -0.63 -14.67
C HIS A 51 1.68 -0.70 -14.16
N ASP A 52 1.88 -0.73 -12.85
CA ASP A 52 3.21 -0.75 -12.23
C ASP A 52 3.67 -2.19 -11.95
N ASN A 53 4.93 -2.47 -12.23
CA ASN A 53 5.58 -3.69 -11.72
C ASN A 53 6.19 -3.46 -10.33
N ASP A 54 6.58 -4.54 -9.64
CA ASP A 54 7.20 -4.51 -8.31
C ASP A 54 8.32 -3.47 -8.17
N TYR A 55 9.20 -3.35 -9.17
CA TYR A 55 10.31 -2.41 -9.12
C TYR A 55 9.80 -0.96 -9.14
N GLN A 56 8.86 -0.64 -10.04
CA GLN A 56 8.25 0.68 -10.13
C GLN A 56 7.50 1.04 -8.85
N SER A 57 6.72 0.10 -8.31
CA SER A 57 5.97 0.32 -7.07
C SER A 57 6.90 0.61 -5.89
N MET A 58 7.98 -0.15 -5.76
CA MET A 58 8.99 0.09 -4.72
C MET A 58 9.69 1.43 -4.87
N GLU A 59 10.03 1.84 -6.09
CA GLU A 59 10.65 3.15 -6.33
C GLU A 59 9.70 4.29 -5.96
N LYS A 60 8.42 4.21 -6.37
CA LYS A 60 7.41 5.23 -6.02
C LYS A 60 7.23 5.34 -4.51
N ILE A 61 7.16 4.21 -3.81
CA ILE A 61 7.01 4.20 -2.34
C ILE A 61 8.20 4.85 -1.66
N LYS A 62 9.43 4.50 -2.06
CA LYS A 62 10.66 5.10 -1.51
C LYS A 62 10.74 6.60 -1.79
N GLN A 63 10.45 6.98 -3.03
CA GLN A 63 10.43 8.37 -3.48
C GLN A 63 9.46 9.20 -2.63
N TYR A 64 8.21 8.74 -2.47
CA TYR A 64 7.22 9.45 -1.68
C TYR A 64 7.65 9.68 -0.22
N LEU A 65 8.23 8.65 0.42
CA LEU A 65 8.73 8.73 1.79
C LEU A 65 9.89 9.73 1.94
N LEU A 66 10.77 9.81 0.94
CA LEU A 66 11.89 10.75 0.89
C LEU A 66 11.39 12.19 0.72
N ASP A 67 10.50 12.42 -0.24
CA ASP A 67 9.98 13.75 -0.57
C ASP A 67 9.13 14.35 0.56
N ASN A 68 8.35 13.52 1.27
CA ASN A 68 7.42 13.97 2.31
C ASN A 68 7.98 13.92 3.75
N LYS A 69 9.26 13.56 3.94
CA LYS A 69 9.90 13.41 5.27
C LYS A 69 9.01 12.69 6.28
N TYR A 70 8.49 11.53 5.89
CA TYR A 70 7.46 10.82 6.65
C TYR A 70 7.91 10.56 8.10
N SER A 71 7.12 11.02 9.07
CA SER A 71 7.42 10.84 10.50
C SER A 71 7.43 9.35 10.88
N GLU A 72 8.24 8.99 11.89
CA GLU A 72 8.31 7.60 12.39
C GLU A 72 6.94 7.06 12.85
N GLU A 73 6.12 7.92 13.46
CA GLU A 73 4.75 7.59 13.83
C GLU A 73 3.89 7.26 12.60
N GLY A 74 4.02 8.04 11.53
CA GLY A 74 3.30 7.81 10.27
C GLY A 74 3.72 6.51 9.59
N LYS A 75 5.01 6.18 9.61
CA LYS A 75 5.52 4.90 9.11
C LYS A 75 5.01 3.73 9.95
N THR A 76 4.98 3.89 11.27
CA THR A 76 4.47 2.86 12.20
C THR A 76 2.98 2.61 11.99
N GLN A 77 2.20 3.68 11.82
CA GLN A 77 0.78 3.59 11.49
C GLN A 77 0.56 2.89 10.15
N LEU A 78 1.34 3.23 9.12
CA LEU A 78 1.24 2.58 7.81
C LEU A 78 1.58 1.08 7.89
N ILE A 79 2.63 0.70 8.61
CA ILE A 79 2.96 -0.72 8.87
C ILE A 79 1.79 -1.45 9.53
N LYS A 80 1.08 -0.78 10.45
CA LYS A 80 -0.10 -1.35 11.09
C LYS A 80 -1.24 -1.54 10.08
N GLU A 81 -1.52 -0.55 9.25
CA GLU A 81 -2.57 -0.62 8.22
C GLU A 81 -2.30 -1.69 7.17
N ILE A 82 -1.04 -1.82 6.72
CA ILE A 82 -0.63 -2.90 5.81
C ILE A 82 -0.87 -4.27 6.47
N LYS A 83 -0.55 -4.39 7.75
CA LYS A 83 -0.79 -5.66 8.45
C LYS A 83 -2.28 -5.97 8.47
N GLU A 84 -3.11 -5.01 8.83
CA GLU A 84 -4.57 -5.20 8.92
C GLU A 84 -5.19 -5.56 7.56
N VAL A 85 -4.72 -4.98 6.44
CA VAL A 85 -5.24 -5.36 5.11
C VAL A 85 -4.94 -6.82 4.78
N CYS A 86 -3.72 -7.32 5.05
CA CYS A 86 -3.40 -8.74 4.85
C CYS A 86 -4.28 -9.70 5.68
N PHE A 87 -4.81 -9.23 6.82
CA PHE A 87 -5.67 -10.05 7.68
C PHE A 87 -7.16 -9.79 7.44
N ALA A 88 -7.53 -8.92 6.49
CA ALA A 88 -8.90 -8.49 6.29
C ALA A 88 -9.82 -9.65 5.85
N ASP A 89 -9.31 -10.56 5.04
CA ASP A 89 -10.00 -11.77 4.55
C ASP A 89 -9.79 -13.00 5.45
N GLY A 90 -9.08 -12.82 6.57
CA GLY A 90 -8.76 -13.88 7.54
C GLY A 90 -7.65 -14.85 7.12
N SER A 91 -7.01 -14.68 5.95
CA SER A 91 -5.98 -15.59 5.43
C SER A 91 -4.82 -14.86 4.77
N VAL A 92 -3.66 -14.82 5.43
CA VAL A 92 -2.45 -14.18 4.85
C VAL A 92 -1.68 -15.16 3.97
N ASP A 93 -1.50 -14.84 2.69
CA ASP A 93 -0.64 -15.62 1.79
C ASP A 93 0.87 -15.37 2.03
N ILE A 94 1.72 -16.30 1.60
CA ILE A 94 3.18 -16.16 1.67
C ILE A 94 3.66 -14.94 0.86
N LEU A 95 3.02 -14.64 -0.27
CA LEU A 95 3.37 -13.50 -1.13
C LEU A 95 3.05 -12.17 -0.44
N GLU A 96 1.86 -12.02 0.15
CA GLU A 96 1.49 -10.85 0.96
C GLU A 96 2.44 -10.66 2.15
N LYS A 97 2.76 -11.75 2.84
CA LYS A 97 3.70 -11.72 3.95
C LYS A 97 5.08 -11.25 3.50
N ASN A 98 5.53 -11.66 2.33
CA ASN A 98 6.78 -11.20 1.74
C ASN A 98 6.71 -9.70 1.40
N ALA A 99 5.65 -9.25 0.72
CA ALA A 99 5.41 -7.84 0.40
C ALA A 99 5.40 -6.97 1.66
N PHE A 100 4.69 -7.40 2.72
CA PHE A 100 4.70 -6.77 4.03
C PHE A 100 6.11 -6.69 4.62
N MET A 101 6.89 -7.78 4.58
CA MET A 101 8.27 -7.77 5.08
C MET A 101 9.16 -6.80 4.30
N PHE A 102 8.99 -6.68 2.99
CA PHE A 102 9.72 -5.73 2.16
C PHE A 102 9.36 -4.29 2.50
N LEU A 103 8.07 -3.97 2.57
CA LEU A 103 7.62 -2.63 2.96
C LEU A 103 8.09 -2.25 4.36
N LYS A 104 8.00 -3.18 5.32
CA LYS A 104 8.48 -2.98 6.68
C LYS A 104 9.98 -2.66 6.74
N LYS A 105 10.80 -3.19 5.82
CA LYS A 105 12.23 -2.86 5.72
C LYS A 105 12.48 -1.46 5.14
N ILE A 106 11.59 -0.96 4.29
CA ILE A 106 11.70 0.38 3.68
C ILE A 106 11.19 1.45 4.66
N LEU A 107 10.14 1.11 5.42
CA LEU A 107 9.47 2.00 6.36
C LEU A 107 10.13 2.04 7.75
N LYS A 108 11.15 1.23 8.01
CA LYS A 108 11.90 1.20 9.26
C LYS A 108 13.28 1.82 9.05
#